data_AF-A0AAN7GVP8-F1
#
_entry.id   AF-A0AAN7GVP8-F1
#
_cell.length_a   1.000
_cell.length_b   1.000
_cell.length_c   1.000
_cell.angle_alpha   90.00
_cell.angle_beta   90.00
_cell.angle_gamma   90.00
#
_symmetry.space_group_name_H-M   'P 1'
#
loop_
_entity.id
_entity.type
_entity.pdbx_description
1 polymer ?
#
loop_
_entity_poly.entity_id
_entity_poly.type
_entity_poly.pdbx_seq_one_letter_code
_entity_poly.pdbx_strand_id
1 'polypeptide(L)'
;MNAMNAPATVRISGPPNSSFLVGYPGISATLPRIVGKVEIRPGAGFSAPVSVSMVRICLQRRETIHPAAENVAKRHLGTPRRETVDLVGKEVLLFRCVSGKEAESVIAMDLPFQIFIPFGRGGEETNRRIPPASLQLPSRIAETYYELVVTVQQGSSMQNRYTFPIPLQRYDTLSTFGMYNRPESKMVTADNVVTLGISLPKWSYGPLDPITVYIKLSPNPDWMNKAKRVTIQKITLSIEEEITFNPEGDEPTKKVNKIAKHTQTVGTKMTEAGYVTNLGLVFPARDLRDPDGIIKRGKPGFPLYEVTSFTTSSTLYKIEFFLSIKAHMTSARDITLRQPIVICPMDQQACKEEMDAIEQAAKDASHIDPNNPNLPERIIVLAHEREAIRHLGLCEVGGVKKMLIE
;
A
#
# COMPACT_ATOMS: atom_id res chain seq x y z
N MET A 1 -6.46 -42.94 -27.90
CA MET A 1 -5.33 -41.99 -28.01
C MET A 1 -5.49 -40.98 -26.89
N ASN A 2 -4.58 -40.97 -25.92
CA ASN A 2 -4.58 -39.99 -24.83
C ASN A 2 -4.38 -38.61 -25.45
N ALA A 3 -5.45 -37.84 -25.59
CA ALA A 3 -5.32 -36.43 -25.97
C ALA A 3 -4.43 -35.79 -24.91
N MET A 4 -3.22 -35.37 -25.30
CA MET A 4 -2.36 -34.55 -24.47
C MET A 4 -3.21 -33.40 -23.94
N ASN A 5 -3.27 -33.24 -22.61
CA ASN A 5 -4.00 -32.14 -21.99
C ASN A 5 -3.49 -30.83 -22.60
N ALA A 6 -4.32 -30.18 -23.41
CA ALA A 6 -3.95 -28.89 -24.00
C ALA A 6 -3.71 -27.89 -22.86
N PRO A 7 -2.64 -27.07 -22.93
CA PRO A 7 -2.39 -26.06 -21.91
C PRO A 7 -3.56 -25.07 -21.87
N ALA A 8 -3.92 -24.63 -20.67
CA ALA A 8 -4.86 -23.54 -20.49
C ALA A 8 -4.17 -22.18 -20.75
N THR A 9 -4.89 -21.23 -21.34
CA THR A 9 -4.59 -19.81 -21.21
C THR A 9 -5.52 -19.23 -20.17
N VAL A 10 -4.96 -18.44 -19.26
CA VAL A 10 -5.70 -17.84 -18.15
C VAL A 10 -5.55 -16.34 -18.22
N ARG A 11 -6.67 -15.62 -18.08
CA ARG A 11 -6.73 -14.17 -17.98
C ARG A 11 -7.63 -13.77 -16.82
N ILE A 12 -7.44 -12.54 -16.36
CA ILE A 12 -8.32 -11.90 -15.39
C ILE A 12 -8.89 -10.65 -16.05
N SER A 13 -10.22 -10.51 -16.03
CA SER A 13 -10.93 -9.35 -16.53
C SER A 13 -11.76 -8.70 -15.42
N GLY A 14 -11.77 -7.38 -15.40
CA GLY A 14 -12.55 -6.59 -14.45
C GLY A 14 -13.97 -6.38 -14.97
N PRO A 15 -14.88 -5.85 -14.15
CA PRO A 15 -16.18 -5.42 -14.65
C PRO A 15 -16.01 -4.32 -15.72
N PRO A 16 -16.93 -4.21 -16.70
CA PRO A 16 -16.83 -3.21 -17.75
C PRO A 16 -16.76 -1.79 -17.19
N ASN A 17 -15.81 -1.00 -17.69
CA ASN A 17 -15.60 0.40 -17.29
C ASN A 17 -15.33 0.62 -15.79
N SER A 18 -14.88 -0.40 -15.05
CA SER A 18 -14.56 -0.26 -13.63
C SER A 18 -13.17 -0.80 -13.29
N SER A 19 -12.64 -0.34 -12.15
CA SER A 19 -11.44 -0.94 -11.56
C SER A 19 -11.76 -2.34 -11.00
N PHE A 20 -10.74 -3.19 -10.93
CA PHE A 20 -10.79 -4.43 -10.16
C PHE A 20 -11.02 -4.18 -8.67
N LEU A 21 -10.42 -3.10 -8.16
CA LEU A 21 -10.52 -2.71 -6.76
C LEU A 21 -11.79 -1.87 -6.57
N VAL A 22 -12.71 -2.38 -5.75
CA VAL A 22 -13.95 -1.71 -5.37
C VAL A 22 -13.88 -1.34 -3.90
N GLY A 23 -14.24 -0.10 -3.57
CA GLY A 23 -14.08 0.47 -2.23
C GLY A 23 -12.64 0.92 -1.96
N TYR A 24 -12.39 1.34 -0.72
CA TYR A 24 -11.18 2.06 -0.31
C TYR A 24 -10.42 1.29 0.77
N PRO A 25 -9.32 0.59 0.45
CA PRO A 25 -8.53 -0.13 1.44
C PRO A 25 -8.06 0.78 2.58
N GLY A 26 -8.22 0.29 3.82
CA GLY A 26 -7.99 1.06 5.04
C GLY A 26 -9.28 1.70 5.60
N ILE A 27 -10.35 1.82 4.82
CA ILE A 27 -11.61 2.42 5.26
C ILE A 27 -12.69 1.33 5.34
N SER A 28 -12.94 0.85 6.57
CA SER A 28 -13.84 -0.26 6.86
C SER A 28 -15.25 -0.09 6.28
N ALA A 29 -15.79 1.13 6.31
CA ALA A 29 -17.15 1.43 5.86
C ALA A 29 -17.37 1.17 4.35
N THR A 30 -16.30 1.07 3.55
CA THR A 30 -16.40 0.89 2.09
C THR A 30 -16.34 -0.57 1.66
N LEU A 31 -16.14 -1.51 2.59
CA LEU A 31 -16.00 -2.96 2.33
C LEU A 31 -15.06 -3.25 1.13
N PRO A 32 -13.77 -2.85 1.22
CA PRO A 32 -12.84 -2.94 0.11
C PRO A 32 -12.64 -4.38 -0.36
N ARG A 33 -12.64 -4.57 -1.67
CA ARG A 33 -12.64 -5.90 -2.29
C ARG A 33 -12.16 -5.84 -3.73
N ILE A 34 -11.65 -6.96 -4.22
CA ILE A 34 -11.27 -7.15 -5.61
C ILE A 34 -12.37 -7.97 -6.29
N VAL A 35 -12.95 -7.43 -7.36
CA VAL A 35 -14.02 -8.07 -8.14
C VAL A 35 -13.53 -8.25 -9.57
N GLY A 36 -13.83 -9.42 -10.15
CA GLY A 36 -13.49 -9.70 -11.54
C GLY A 36 -13.93 -11.08 -11.95
N LYS A 37 -13.35 -11.55 -13.05
CA LYS A 37 -13.65 -12.84 -13.66
C LYS A 37 -12.36 -13.52 -14.10
N VAL A 38 -12.22 -14.80 -13.79
CA VAL A 38 -11.15 -15.65 -14.31
C VAL A 38 -11.64 -16.25 -15.62
N GLU A 39 -10.91 -15.97 -16.71
CA GLU A 39 -11.19 -16.47 -18.04
C GLU A 39 -10.19 -17.57 -18.40
N ILE A 40 -10.68 -18.77 -18.64
CA ILE A 40 -9.89 -19.92 -19.10
C ILE A 40 -10.26 -20.22 -20.55
N ARG A 41 -9.25 -20.30 -21.41
CA ARG A 41 -9.38 -20.60 -22.84
C ARG A 41 -8.33 -21.62 -23.28
N PRO A 42 -8.52 -22.33 -24.41
CA PRO A 42 -7.52 -23.19 -25.03
C PRO A 42 -6.21 -22.46 -25.31
N GLY A 43 -5.08 -22.99 -24.85
CA GLY A 43 -3.75 -22.46 -25.14
C GLY A 43 -3.08 -23.06 -26.38
N ALA A 44 -3.48 -24.27 -26.78
CA ALA A 44 -3.04 -24.89 -28.02
C ALA A 44 -4.16 -24.86 -29.07
N GLY A 45 -3.86 -24.34 -30.26
CA GLY A 45 -4.73 -24.43 -31.43
C GLY A 45 -6.12 -23.83 -31.24
N PHE A 46 -6.25 -22.65 -30.62
CA PHE A 46 -7.46 -21.79 -30.44
C PHE A 46 -8.78 -22.44 -29.97
N SER A 47 -8.90 -23.77 -29.93
CA SER A 47 -10.16 -24.51 -29.92
C SER A 47 -10.00 -25.96 -29.41
N ALA A 48 -8.79 -26.36 -29.00
CA ALA A 48 -8.55 -27.66 -28.39
C ALA A 48 -9.08 -27.64 -26.94
N PRO A 49 -10.00 -28.53 -26.54
CA PRO A 49 -10.54 -28.52 -25.19
C PRO A 49 -9.47 -28.63 -24.11
N VAL A 50 -9.74 -27.97 -22.99
CA VAL A 50 -8.89 -27.94 -21.80
C VAL A 50 -9.54 -28.84 -20.74
N SER A 51 -8.82 -29.86 -20.28
CA SER A 51 -9.25 -30.69 -19.16
C SER A 51 -9.07 -29.89 -17.86
N VAL A 52 -10.14 -29.41 -17.22
CA VAL A 52 -10.10 -28.61 -15.98
C VAL A 52 -10.74 -29.39 -14.83
N SER A 53 -10.00 -29.60 -13.75
CA SER A 53 -10.49 -30.32 -12.56
C SER A 53 -10.80 -29.38 -11.39
N MET A 54 -10.00 -28.32 -11.20
CA MET A 54 -10.18 -27.34 -10.14
C MET A 54 -9.63 -25.98 -10.53
N VAL A 55 -10.31 -24.91 -10.12
CA VAL A 55 -9.83 -23.52 -10.25
C VAL A 55 -9.95 -22.81 -8.92
N ARG A 56 -8.85 -22.22 -8.47
CA ARG A 56 -8.78 -21.39 -7.25
C ARG A 56 -8.15 -20.05 -7.58
N ILE A 57 -8.53 -19.04 -6.81
CA ILE A 57 -7.90 -17.71 -6.87
C ILE A 57 -7.59 -17.22 -5.46
N CYS A 58 -6.45 -16.59 -5.29
CA CYS A 58 -6.13 -15.85 -4.07
C CYS A 58 -5.37 -14.57 -4.38
N LEU A 59 -5.39 -13.64 -3.42
CA LEU A 59 -4.53 -12.46 -3.43
C LEU A 59 -3.29 -12.75 -2.59
N GLN A 60 -2.10 -12.62 -3.17
CA GLN A 60 -0.83 -12.78 -2.47
C GLN A 60 -0.17 -11.43 -2.29
N ARG A 61 0.34 -11.17 -1.08
CA ARG A 61 1.23 -10.07 -0.77
C ARG A 61 2.66 -10.58 -0.85
N ARG A 62 3.51 -9.89 -1.60
CA ARG A 62 4.95 -10.13 -1.62
C ARG A 62 5.67 -8.95 -1.01
N GLU A 63 6.49 -9.23 0.00
CA GLU A 63 7.36 -8.24 0.62
C GLU A 63 8.81 -8.64 0.41
N THR A 64 9.67 -7.69 0.06
CA THR A 64 11.11 -7.94 0.04
C THR A 64 11.88 -6.80 0.69
N ILE A 65 12.94 -7.13 1.43
CA ILE A 65 13.88 -6.14 1.98
C ILE A 65 15.31 -6.49 1.59
N HIS A 66 16.10 -5.45 1.30
CA HIS A 66 17.53 -5.57 1.05
C HIS A 66 18.22 -4.31 1.60
N PRO A 67 18.41 -4.20 2.93
CA PRO A 67 18.91 -2.98 3.57
C PRO A 67 20.28 -2.50 3.02
N ALA A 68 21.11 -3.43 2.54
CA ALA A 68 22.43 -3.16 1.98
C ALA A 68 22.43 -2.73 0.49
N ALA A 69 21.27 -2.66 -0.19
CA ALA A 69 21.21 -2.45 -1.65
C ALA A 69 21.87 -1.15 -2.13
N GLU A 70 21.84 -0.10 -1.30
CA GLU A 70 22.44 1.21 -1.59
C GLU A 70 23.97 1.22 -1.44
N ASN A 71 24.54 0.38 -0.57
CA ASN A 71 25.97 0.37 -0.29
C ASN A 71 26.72 -0.49 -1.30
N VAL A 72 27.22 0.12 -2.38
CA VAL A 72 27.98 -0.54 -3.45
C VAL A 72 29.13 -1.39 -2.90
N ALA A 73 29.83 -0.93 -1.87
CA ALA A 73 30.93 -1.66 -1.21
C ALA A 73 30.48 -2.89 -0.39
N LYS A 74 29.21 -2.96 0.04
CA LYS A 74 28.66 -4.05 0.86
C LYS A 74 27.66 -4.93 0.11
N ARG A 75 27.42 -4.73 -1.19
CA ARG A 75 26.46 -5.53 -1.97
C ARG A 75 26.77 -7.03 -1.98
N HIS A 76 28.05 -7.42 -1.85
CA HIS A 76 28.48 -8.82 -1.88
C HIS A 76 28.77 -9.43 -0.49
N LEU A 77 28.82 -8.62 0.57
CA LEU A 77 29.08 -9.05 1.96
C LEU A 77 27.95 -8.67 2.95
N GLY A 78 26.88 -8.03 2.45
CA GLY A 78 25.78 -7.50 3.26
C GLY A 78 24.73 -8.56 3.62
N THR A 79 23.80 -8.17 4.51
CA THR A 79 22.65 -8.99 4.90
C THR A 79 21.88 -9.46 3.67
N PRO A 80 21.59 -10.77 3.53
CA PRO A 80 20.91 -11.30 2.36
C PRO A 80 19.51 -10.68 2.19
N ARG A 81 19.06 -10.58 0.94
CA ARG A 81 17.69 -10.19 0.61
C ARG A 81 16.74 -11.14 1.33
N ARG A 82 15.78 -10.59 2.09
CA ARG A 82 14.67 -11.36 2.66
C ARG A 82 13.43 -11.13 1.82
N GLU A 83 12.66 -12.18 1.63
CA GLU A 83 11.39 -12.17 0.91
C GLU A 83 10.37 -12.99 1.68
N THR A 84 9.13 -12.49 1.74
CA THR A 84 7.98 -13.23 2.27
C THR A 84 6.81 -13.13 1.30
N VAL A 85 5.99 -14.17 1.30
CA VAL A 85 4.77 -14.25 0.50
C VAL A 85 3.64 -14.69 1.42
N ASP A 86 2.64 -13.83 1.58
CA ASP A 86 1.50 -14.08 2.47
C ASP A 86 0.18 -14.04 1.71
N LEU A 87 -0.78 -14.84 2.15
CA LEU A 87 -2.15 -14.78 1.64
C LEU A 87 -2.86 -13.54 2.22
N VAL A 88 -3.55 -12.77 1.39
CA VAL A 88 -4.38 -11.65 1.85
C VAL A 88 -5.83 -12.10 1.84
N GLY A 89 -6.49 -12.05 3.01
CA GLY A 89 -7.87 -12.50 3.15
C GLY A 89 -7.97 -14.02 3.02
N LYS A 90 -8.78 -14.49 2.07
CA LYS A 90 -9.08 -15.92 1.88
C LYS A 90 -8.86 -16.34 0.43
N GLU A 91 -8.39 -17.57 0.25
CA GLU A 91 -8.43 -18.24 -1.05
C GLU A 91 -9.88 -18.60 -1.40
N VAL A 92 -10.26 -18.38 -2.66
CA VAL A 92 -11.60 -18.66 -3.19
C VAL A 92 -11.53 -19.85 -4.14
N LEU A 93 -12.33 -20.87 -3.87
CA LEU A 93 -12.58 -21.97 -4.80
C LEU A 93 -13.63 -21.53 -5.83
N LEU A 94 -13.22 -21.35 -7.07
CA LEU A 94 -14.13 -20.90 -8.14
C LEU A 94 -14.81 -22.07 -8.85
N PHE A 95 -14.09 -23.18 -9.01
CA PHE A 95 -14.59 -24.36 -9.67
C PHE A 95 -13.92 -25.62 -9.12
N ARG A 96 -14.71 -26.70 -9.02
CA ARG A 96 -14.24 -28.06 -8.78
C ARG A 96 -15.19 -29.02 -9.48
N CYS A 97 -14.63 -30.05 -10.12
CA CYS A 97 -15.42 -31.13 -10.69
C CYS A 97 -16.29 -31.83 -9.63
N VAL A 98 -17.44 -32.34 -10.07
CA VAL A 98 -18.30 -33.20 -9.23
C VAL A 98 -17.54 -34.46 -8.81
N SER A 99 -17.87 -34.98 -7.63
CA SER A 99 -17.27 -36.20 -7.10
C SER A 99 -17.38 -37.35 -8.11
N GLY A 100 -16.26 -38.05 -8.35
CA GLY A 100 -16.17 -39.16 -9.31
C GLY A 100 -15.77 -38.77 -10.73
N LYS A 101 -15.68 -37.46 -11.05
CA LYS A 101 -15.18 -36.99 -12.35
C LYS A 101 -13.77 -36.38 -12.20
N GLU A 102 -12.81 -36.87 -12.99
CA GLU A 102 -11.41 -36.41 -12.93
C GLU A 102 -11.25 -34.99 -13.46
N ALA A 103 -11.88 -34.65 -14.60
CA ALA A 103 -11.87 -33.32 -15.18
C ALA A 103 -13.08 -33.07 -16.08
N GLU A 104 -13.45 -31.79 -16.24
CA GLU A 104 -14.33 -31.32 -17.30
C GLU A 104 -13.53 -31.01 -18.56
N SER A 105 -14.07 -31.37 -19.73
CA SER A 105 -13.50 -30.98 -21.02
C SER A 105 -14.12 -29.65 -21.45
N VAL A 106 -13.36 -28.56 -21.32
CA VAL A 106 -13.86 -27.19 -21.38
C VAL A 106 -13.33 -26.45 -22.60
N ILE A 107 -14.22 -25.75 -23.30
CA ILE A 107 -13.88 -24.85 -24.40
C ILE A 107 -13.75 -23.41 -23.93
N ALA A 108 -14.61 -22.97 -23.01
CA ALA A 108 -14.49 -21.67 -22.38
C ALA A 108 -14.97 -21.75 -20.93
N MET A 109 -14.24 -21.11 -20.02
CA MET A 109 -14.67 -20.96 -18.63
C MET A 109 -14.52 -19.51 -18.22
N ASP A 110 -15.57 -18.96 -17.64
CA ASP A 110 -15.66 -17.59 -17.15
C ASP A 110 -16.21 -17.68 -15.73
N LEU A 111 -15.32 -17.50 -14.75
CA LEU A 111 -15.61 -17.69 -13.33
C LEU A 111 -15.53 -16.36 -12.59
N PRO A 112 -16.67 -15.73 -12.25
CA PRO A 112 -16.70 -14.54 -11.42
C PRO A 112 -16.12 -14.79 -10.03
N PHE A 113 -15.43 -13.79 -9.48
CA PHE A 113 -14.87 -13.85 -8.15
C PHE A 113 -14.98 -12.52 -7.42
N GLN A 114 -14.98 -12.60 -6.10
CA GLN A 114 -14.82 -11.46 -5.21
C GLN A 114 -13.93 -11.86 -4.04
N ILE A 115 -12.87 -11.09 -3.81
CA ILE A 115 -11.93 -11.28 -2.70
C ILE A 115 -12.01 -10.04 -1.83
N PHE A 116 -12.51 -10.18 -0.60
CA PHE A 116 -12.49 -9.10 0.38
C PHE A 116 -11.07 -8.81 0.84
N ILE A 117 -10.70 -7.54 0.83
CA ILE A 117 -9.45 -7.05 1.40
C ILE A 117 -9.71 -6.83 2.90
N PRO A 118 -8.90 -7.36 3.81
CA PRO A 118 -9.11 -7.15 5.24
C PRO A 118 -9.19 -5.66 5.60
N PHE A 119 -10.27 -5.26 6.29
CA PHE A 119 -10.62 -3.85 6.50
C PHE A 119 -10.92 -3.49 7.97
N GLY A 120 -10.57 -4.34 8.93
CA GLY A 120 -10.80 -4.10 10.36
C GLY A 120 -9.58 -4.41 11.23
N ARG A 121 -9.67 -4.17 12.54
CA ARG A 121 -8.67 -4.59 13.54
C ARG A 121 -8.78 -6.09 13.86
N GLY A 122 -8.93 -6.93 12.83
CA GLY A 122 -9.27 -8.34 13.00
C GLY A 122 -8.02 -9.22 13.13
N GLY A 123 -7.79 -9.77 14.33
CA GLY A 123 -6.92 -10.93 14.60
C GLY A 123 -5.40 -10.69 14.55
N GLU A 124 -4.65 -11.47 15.34
CA GLU A 124 -3.17 -11.47 15.27
C GLU A 124 -2.66 -12.07 13.95
N GLU A 125 -3.47 -12.90 13.27
CA GLU A 125 -3.17 -13.56 12.00
C GLU A 125 -2.84 -12.55 10.88
N THR A 126 -1.68 -12.72 10.24
CA THR A 126 -1.16 -11.87 9.16
C THR A 126 -2.17 -11.66 8.03
N ASN A 127 -2.92 -12.69 7.65
CA ASN A 127 -3.87 -12.68 6.54
C ASN A 127 -5.15 -11.87 6.82
N ARG A 128 -5.39 -11.47 8.08
CA ARG A 128 -6.55 -10.66 8.51
C ARG A 128 -6.19 -9.22 8.85
N ARG A 129 -4.89 -8.88 8.88
CA ARG A 129 -4.41 -7.51 9.05
C ARG A 129 -4.71 -6.70 7.80
N ILE A 130 -4.98 -5.41 7.99
CA ILE A 130 -5.16 -4.46 6.89
C ILE A 130 -3.85 -4.41 6.09
N PRO A 131 -3.86 -4.80 4.81
CA PRO A 131 -2.65 -4.90 4.02
C PRO A 131 -2.02 -3.50 3.81
N PRO A 132 -0.68 -3.37 3.87
CA PRO A 132 0.02 -2.13 3.53
C PRO A 132 -0.18 -1.73 2.06
N ALA A 133 -0.01 -0.45 1.72
CA ALA A 133 -0.04 -0.04 0.32
C ALA A 133 1.17 -0.61 -0.45
N SER A 134 0.99 -0.87 -1.74
CA SER A 134 2.07 -1.18 -2.68
C SER A 134 3.10 -0.05 -2.65
N LEU A 135 4.37 -0.39 -2.49
CA LEU A 135 5.48 0.56 -2.36
C LEU A 135 6.77 -0.07 -2.88
N GLN A 136 7.59 0.72 -3.57
CA GLN A 136 8.98 0.39 -3.89
C GLN A 136 9.87 1.56 -3.48
N LEU A 137 10.73 1.36 -2.49
CA LEU A 137 11.71 2.37 -2.10
C LEU A 137 12.88 2.44 -3.11
N PRO A 138 13.60 3.57 -3.15
CA PRO A 138 14.81 3.71 -3.98
C PRO A 138 15.80 2.56 -3.76
N SER A 139 16.52 2.20 -4.82
CA SER A 139 17.47 1.07 -4.82
C SER A 139 16.86 -0.29 -4.41
N ARG A 140 15.53 -0.41 -4.32
CA ARG A 140 14.80 -1.62 -3.90
C ARG A 140 15.22 -2.11 -2.51
N ILE A 141 15.48 -1.18 -1.59
CA ILE A 141 15.80 -1.53 -0.20
C ILE A 141 14.60 -2.13 0.54
N ALA A 142 13.38 -1.79 0.12
CA ALA A 142 12.13 -2.39 0.57
C ALA A 142 11.08 -2.33 -0.56
N GLU A 143 10.31 -3.40 -0.71
CA GLU A 143 9.25 -3.54 -1.70
C GLU A 143 8.05 -4.26 -1.08
N THR A 144 6.85 -3.77 -1.35
CA THR A 144 5.57 -4.46 -1.11
C THR A 144 4.74 -4.36 -2.39
N TYR A 145 4.26 -5.50 -2.89
CA TYR A 145 3.35 -5.57 -4.04
C TYR A 145 2.41 -6.76 -3.91
N TYR A 146 1.35 -6.76 -4.72
CA TYR A 146 0.34 -7.81 -4.69
C TYR A 146 0.14 -8.45 -6.04
N GLU A 147 -0.23 -9.73 -6.02
CA GLU A 147 -0.54 -10.52 -7.19
C GLU A 147 -1.83 -11.30 -6.94
N LEU A 148 -2.75 -11.27 -7.90
CA LEU A 148 -3.77 -12.32 -8.00
C LEU A 148 -3.11 -13.57 -8.54
N VAL A 149 -3.25 -14.67 -7.81
CA VAL A 149 -2.72 -15.98 -8.19
C VAL A 149 -3.87 -16.90 -8.51
N VAL A 150 -4.02 -17.22 -9.79
CA VAL A 150 -4.99 -18.21 -10.26
C VAL A 150 -4.28 -19.56 -10.36
N THR A 151 -4.83 -20.55 -9.66
CA THR A 151 -4.35 -21.93 -9.71
C THR A 151 -5.35 -22.77 -10.49
N VAL A 152 -4.91 -23.33 -11.62
CA VAL A 152 -5.72 -24.22 -12.46
C VAL A 152 -5.13 -25.63 -12.38
N GLN A 153 -5.94 -26.58 -11.92
CA GLN A 153 -5.63 -28.00 -11.97
C GLN A 153 -6.26 -28.60 -13.23
N GLN A 154 -5.45 -29.34 -14.00
CA GLN A 154 -5.83 -30.01 -15.24
C GLN A 154 -5.65 -31.52 -15.09
N GLY A 155 -6.76 -32.26 -15.12
CA GLY A 155 -6.75 -33.70 -14.82
C GLY A 155 -6.34 -34.00 -13.36
N SER A 156 -5.77 -35.18 -13.14
CA SER A 156 -5.39 -35.68 -11.82
C SER A 156 -4.21 -34.97 -11.17
N SER A 157 -3.21 -34.48 -11.91
CA SER A 157 -1.94 -34.03 -11.30
C SER A 157 -1.36 -32.71 -11.80
N MET A 158 -1.73 -32.21 -12.99
CA MET A 158 -1.10 -31.02 -13.55
C MET A 158 -1.69 -29.75 -12.92
N GLN A 159 -0.91 -29.03 -12.13
CA GLN A 159 -1.33 -27.78 -11.49
C GLN A 159 -0.46 -26.61 -11.96
N ASN A 160 -1.09 -25.62 -12.59
CA ASN A 160 -0.43 -24.41 -13.08
C ASN A 160 -0.87 -23.20 -12.26
N ARG A 161 0.07 -22.27 -12.03
CA ARG A 161 -0.18 -20.99 -11.36
C ARG A 161 0.06 -19.84 -12.34
N TYR A 162 -0.87 -18.90 -12.36
CA TYR A 162 -0.82 -17.69 -13.19
C TYR A 162 -0.92 -16.47 -12.27
N THR A 163 0.04 -15.54 -12.38
CA THR A 163 0.12 -14.36 -11.52
C THR A 163 -0.22 -13.10 -12.29
N PHE A 164 -0.99 -12.21 -11.66
CA PHE A 164 -1.42 -10.94 -12.24
C PHE A 164 -1.19 -9.82 -11.21
N PRO A 165 -0.30 -8.85 -11.47
CA PRO A 165 0.01 -7.82 -10.49
C PRO A 165 -1.17 -6.88 -10.28
N ILE A 166 -1.51 -6.62 -9.02
CA ILE A 166 -2.53 -5.64 -8.62
C ILE A 166 -1.92 -4.64 -7.64
N PRO A 167 -1.80 -3.34 -8.00
CA PRO A 167 -1.41 -2.34 -7.03
C PRO A 167 -2.51 -2.14 -5.99
N LEU A 168 -2.13 -2.03 -4.71
CA LEU A 168 -3.05 -1.61 -3.65
C LEU A 168 -2.60 -0.26 -3.08
N GLN A 169 -3.54 0.66 -2.94
CA GLN A 169 -3.35 1.92 -2.24
C GLN A 169 -4.11 1.89 -0.92
N ARG A 170 -3.63 2.66 0.06
CA ARG A 170 -4.29 2.84 1.35
C ARG A 170 -4.80 4.27 1.47
N TYR A 171 -5.98 4.38 2.05
CA TYR A 171 -6.68 5.65 2.19
C TYR A 171 -6.93 6.00 3.65
N ASP A 172 -6.44 5.22 4.61
CA ASP A 172 -6.63 5.52 6.03
C ASP A 172 -5.70 6.62 6.56
N THR A 173 -4.71 7.07 5.78
CA THR A 173 -3.76 8.12 6.14
C THR A 173 -4.10 9.50 5.55
N LEU A 174 -5.24 9.64 4.86
CA LEU A 174 -5.64 10.90 4.20
C LEU A 174 -5.61 12.08 5.17
N SER A 175 -4.96 13.16 4.78
CA SER A 175 -4.75 14.35 5.64
C SER A 175 -6.04 15.10 5.94
N THR A 176 -7.10 14.86 5.17
CA THR A 176 -8.43 15.44 5.31
C THR A 176 -9.26 14.80 6.44
N PHE A 177 -8.89 13.62 6.95
CA PHE A 177 -9.64 12.99 8.02
C PHE A 177 -9.62 13.82 9.32
N GLY A 178 -10.79 13.96 9.94
CA GLY A 178 -10.96 14.69 11.20
C GLY A 178 -10.16 14.15 12.38
N MET A 179 -9.69 12.89 12.33
CA MET A 179 -8.80 12.35 13.36
C MET A 179 -7.40 12.97 13.34
N TYR A 180 -6.94 13.38 12.14
CA TYR A 180 -5.63 14.02 11.95
C TYR A 180 -5.67 15.53 12.12
N ASN A 181 -6.86 16.13 11.95
CA ASN A 181 -7.11 17.57 12.09
C ASN A 181 -7.47 17.94 13.53
N ARG A 182 -6.64 17.50 14.48
CA ARG A 182 -6.75 17.82 15.91
C ARG A 182 -5.39 18.31 16.41
N PRO A 183 -5.36 19.38 17.23
CA PRO A 183 -4.11 19.87 17.77
C PRO A 183 -3.40 18.84 18.66
N GLU A 184 -2.11 18.62 18.38
CA GLU A 184 -1.22 17.75 19.15
C GLU A 184 -0.18 18.62 19.86
N SER A 185 -0.08 18.50 21.19
CA SER A 185 0.82 19.31 21.99
C SER A 185 1.70 18.44 22.87
N LYS A 186 2.99 18.77 22.93
CA LYS A 186 3.98 18.00 23.69
C LYS A 186 4.98 18.93 24.34
N MET A 187 5.43 18.58 25.54
CA MET A 187 6.44 19.32 26.28
C MET A 187 7.58 18.41 26.70
N VAL A 188 8.82 18.92 26.68
CA VAL A 188 10.01 18.19 27.12
C VAL A 188 11.01 19.14 27.77
N THR A 189 11.79 18.63 28.71
CA THR A 189 12.88 19.32 29.40
C THR A 189 14.14 18.43 29.35
N ALA A 190 15.33 19.05 29.31
CA ALA A 190 16.60 18.31 29.29
C ALA A 190 17.39 18.43 30.60
N ASP A 191 17.34 19.59 31.27
CA ASP A 191 18.09 19.90 32.49
C ASP A 191 17.28 20.71 33.52
N ASN A 192 15.95 20.73 33.37
CA ASN A 192 14.99 21.45 34.23
C ASN A 192 15.18 22.97 34.29
N VAL A 193 16.03 23.58 33.45
CA VAL A 193 16.21 25.04 33.39
C VAL A 193 15.22 25.67 32.41
N VAL A 194 14.99 25.02 31.27
CA VAL A 194 14.07 25.46 30.21
C VAL A 194 13.22 24.28 29.77
N THR A 195 11.93 24.54 29.52
CA THR A 195 10.99 23.58 28.96
C THR A 195 10.64 23.96 27.52
N LEU A 196 10.80 23.03 26.58
CA LEU A 196 10.36 23.15 25.20
C LEU A 196 8.96 22.55 25.05
N GLY A 197 7.97 23.38 24.73
CA GLY A 197 6.63 22.99 24.32
C GLY A 197 6.42 23.21 22.83
N ILE A 198 5.67 22.30 22.20
CA ILE A 198 5.20 22.44 20.83
C ILE A 198 3.68 22.28 20.76
N SER A 199 3.06 22.87 19.74
CA SER A 199 1.70 22.59 19.32
C SER A 199 1.64 22.49 17.79
N LEU A 200 1.09 21.38 17.29
CA LEU A 200 0.84 21.09 15.89
C LEU A 200 -0.68 21.14 15.64
N PRO A 201 -1.18 21.88 14.63
CA PRO A 201 -2.61 21.97 14.37
C PRO A 201 -3.20 20.68 13.78
N LYS A 202 -2.39 19.95 13.01
CA LYS A 202 -2.70 18.64 12.43
C LYS A 202 -1.45 17.75 12.44
N TRP A 203 -1.62 16.45 12.24
CA TRP A 203 -0.51 15.50 12.28
C TRP A 203 -0.47 14.51 11.12
N SER A 204 -1.27 14.74 10.07
CA SER A 204 -1.11 14.09 8.76
C SER A 204 -0.84 15.11 7.66
N TYR A 205 0.12 14.80 6.77
CA TYR A 205 0.62 15.68 5.72
C TYR A 205 0.87 14.92 4.41
N GLY A 206 0.50 15.53 3.29
CA GLY A 206 0.79 15.05 1.94
C GLY A 206 1.99 15.77 1.29
N PRO A 207 2.36 15.41 0.05
CA PRO A 207 3.27 16.21 -0.78
C PRO A 207 2.80 17.67 -0.87
N LEU A 208 3.76 18.60 -0.78
CA LEU A 208 3.55 20.06 -0.82
C LEU A 208 2.72 20.64 0.33
N ASP A 209 2.29 19.84 1.31
CA ASP A 209 1.58 20.37 2.47
C ASP A 209 2.52 21.24 3.33
N PRO A 210 2.04 22.42 3.78
CA PRO A 210 2.75 23.22 4.77
C PRO A 210 2.62 22.60 6.17
N ILE A 211 3.76 22.41 6.84
CA ILE A 211 3.86 22.02 8.23
C ILE A 211 4.19 23.27 9.03
N THR A 212 3.30 23.69 9.93
CA THR A 212 3.52 24.83 10.83
C THR A 212 3.44 24.38 12.28
N VAL A 213 4.45 24.74 13.07
CA VAL A 213 4.61 24.35 14.47
C VAL A 213 4.65 25.61 15.32
N TYR A 214 3.79 25.66 16.33
CA TYR A 214 3.92 26.62 17.40
C TYR A 214 4.94 26.11 18.42
N ILE A 215 5.94 26.93 18.75
CA ILE A 215 7.03 26.57 19.64
C ILE A 215 7.07 27.55 20.80
N LYS A 216 7.10 27.02 22.02
CA LYS A 216 7.20 27.77 23.27
C LYS A 216 8.36 27.24 24.11
N LEU A 217 9.35 28.08 24.36
CA LEU A 217 10.40 27.84 25.34
C LEU A 217 10.06 28.61 26.61
N SER A 218 9.85 27.90 27.73
CA SER A 218 9.48 28.50 29.01
C SER A 218 10.61 28.32 30.02
N PRO A 219 11.05 29.38 30.73
CA PRO A 219 12.01 29.24 31.81
C PRO A 219 11.35 28.49 32.99
N ASN A 220 12.14 27.74 33.75
CA ASN A 220 11.66 27.16 34.99
C ASN A 220 11.63 28.23 36.11
N PRO A 221 10.47 28.51 36.74
CA PRO A 221 10.35 29.45 37.86
C PRO A 221 11.29 29.15 39.04
N ASP A 222 11.58 27.88 39.32
CA ASP A 222 12.45 27.48 40.42
C ASP A 222 13.93 27.81 40.16
N TRP A 223 14.29 28.00 38.89
CA TRP A 223 15.67 28.23 38.43
C TRP A 223 15.84 29.53 37.66
N MET A 224 15.01 30.55 37.92
CA MET A 224 14.98 31.81 37.16
C MET A 224 16.34 32.50 37.01
N ASN A 225 17.16 32.49 38.06
CA ASN A 225 18.51 33.08 38.02
C ASN A 225 19.44 32.39 37.00
N LYS A 226 19.27 31.08 36.80
CA LYS A 226 19.99 30.33 35.76
C LYS A 226 19.31 30.50 34.41
N ALA A 227 17.98 30.40 34.36
CA ALA A 227 17.21 30.51 33.14
C ALA A 227 17.44 31.85 32.41
N LYS A 228 17.49 32.99 33.12
CA LYS A 228 17.79 34.32 32.53
C LYS A 228 19.17 34.43 31.87
N ARG A 229 20.11 33.53 32.19
CA ARG A 229 21.44 33.49 31.56
C ARG A 229 21.44 32.72 30.24
N VAL A 230 20.42 31.91 30.01
CA VAL A 230 20.28 31.09 28.80
C VAL A 230 20.04 31.99 27.60
N THR A 231 20.80 31.78 26.53
CA THR A 231 20.56 32.45 25.23
C THR A 231 20.10 31.42 24.22
N ILE A 232 18.98 31.67 23.57
CA ILE A 232 18.45 30.84 22.48
C ILE A 232 19.24 31.21 21.23
N GLN A 233 20.13 30.32 20.78
CA GLN A 233 20.96 30.59 19.60
C GLN A 233 20.17 30.42 18.32
N LYS A 234 19.54 29.26 18.16
CA LYS A 234 18.78 28.88 16.96
C LYS A 234 17.80 27.77 17.28
N ILE A 235 16.73 27.68 16.50
CA ILE A 235 15.77 26.59 16.55
C ILE A 235 15.80 25.90 15.20
N THR A 236 15.93 24.57 15.20
CA THR A 236 15.94 23.74 14.00
C THR A 236 14.71 22.87 13.97
N LEU A 237 13.98 22.91 12.87
CA LEU A 237 12.88 22.03 12.54
C LEU A 237 13.34 21.08 11.43
N SER A 238 13.14 19.77 11.58
CA SER A 238 13.44 18.82 10.52
C SER A 238 12.43 17.68 10.45
N ILE A 239 12.19 17.19 9.24
CA ILE A 239 11.45 15.94 9.00
C ILE A 239 12.47 14.79 8.95
N GLU A 240 12.26 13.80 9.80
CA GLU A 240 13.01 12.56 9.83
C GLU A 240 12.13 11.40 9.36
N GLU A 241 12.60 10.64 8.38
CA GLU A 241 12.07 9.32 8.04
C GLU A 241 12.89 8.27 8.78
N GLU A 242 12.21 7.36 9.46
CA GLU A 242 12.79 6.20 10.11
C GLU A 242 12.25 4.93 9.44
N ILE A 243 13.13 4.21 8.75
CA ILE A 243 12.85 2.89 8.19
C ILE A 243 13.40 1.85 9.16
N THR A 244 12.50 1.08 9.77
CA THR A 244 12.85 -0.08 10.59
C THR A 244 12.69 -1.34 9.75
N PHE A 245 13.77 -2.09 9.54
CA PHE A 245 13.74 -3.40 8.91
C PHE A 245 13.62 -4.50 9.97
N ASN A 246 12.90 -5.56 9.63
CA ASN A 246 12.60 -6.68 10.51
C ASN A 246 12.00 -6.25 11.87
N PRO A 247 10.91 -5.44 11.87
CA PRO A 247 10.39 -4.82 13.09
C PRO A 247 9.87 -5.82 14.12
N GLU A 248 9.40 -7.00 13.70
CA GLU A 248 8.85 -8.05 14.57
C GLU A 248 9.87 -9.17 14.91
N GLY A 249 11.10 -9.10 14.40
CA GLY A 249 12.13 -10.13 14.63
C GLY A 249 13.18 -9.75 15.68
N ASP A 250 14.11 -10.66 15.95
CA ASP A 250 15.08 -10.53 17.07
C ASP A 250 16.08 -9.37 16.91
N GLU A 251 16.40 -8.97 15.68
CA GLU A 251 17.34 -7.88 15.39
C GLU A 251 16.74 -6.84 14.43
N PRO A 252 15.94 -5.88 14.94
CA PRO A 252 15.44 -4.78 14.14
C PRO A 252 16.57 -3.80 13.83
N THR A 253 16.72 -3.44 12.55
CA THR A 253 17.71 -2.43 12.12
C THR A 253 17.02 -1.16 11.67
N LYS A 254 17.56 -0.01 12.08
CA LYS A 254 16.95 1.30 11.80
C LYS A 254 17.83 2.13 10.89
N LYS A 255 17.22 2.75 9.89
CA LYS A 255 17.83 3.76 9.03
C LYS A 255 17.04 5.06 9.19
N VAL A 256 17.72 6.13 9.56
CA VAL A 256 17.10 7.45 9.73
C VAL A 256 17.61 8.40 8.66
N ASN A 257 16.70 8.91 7.84
CA ASN A 257 16.97 9.88 6.78
C ASN A 257 16.38 11.24 7.18
N LYS A 258 17.14 12.32 6.99
CA LYS A 258 16.61 13.70 7.14
C LYS A 258 16.12 14.18 5.79
N ILE A 259 14.82 14.39 5.66
CA ILE A 259 14.18 14.69 4.38
C ILE A 259 14.17 16.20 4.13
N ALA A 260 13.80 16.97 5.15
CA ALA A 260 13.77 18.43 5.08
C ALA A 260 14.28 19.03 6.39
N LYS A 261 14.84 20.22 6.30
CA LYS A 261 15.36 20.96 7.47
C LYS A 261 15.18 22.46 7.26
N HIS A 262 14.69 23.13 8.29
CA HIS A 262 14.65 24.58 8.40
C HIS A 262 15.31 25.01 9.72
N THR A 263 16.16 26.02 9.68
CA THR A 263 16.84 26.55 10.87
C THR A 263 16.60 28.05 10.95
N GLN A 264 16.02 28.50 12.07
CA GLN A 264 15.87 29.91 12.40
C GLN A 264 16.90 30.30 13.45
N THR A 265 17.77 31.25 13.11
CA THR A 265 18.65 31.92 14.09
C THR A 265 17.81 32.89 14.93
N VAL A 266 17.98 32.84 16.26
CA VAL A 266 17.20 33.66 17.20
C VAL A 266 18.13 34.69 17.86
N GLY A 267 19.15 34.26 18.59
CA GLY A 267 20.14 35.13 19.22
C GLY A 267 19.65 35.90 20.46
N THR A 268 18.55 35.47 21.07
CA THR A 268 17.86 36.23 22.15
C THR A 268 18.06 35.55 23.50
N LYS A 269 18.29 36.35 24.55
CA LYS A 269 18.34 35.86 25.95
C LYS A 269 16.94 35.50 26.45
N MET A 270 16.85 34.45 27.27
CA MET A 270 15.60 34.00 27.85
C MET A 270 15.03 35.06 28.79
N THR A 271 13.77 35.45 28.57
CA THR A 271 13.02 36.39 29.43
C THR A 271 12.13 35.63 30.42
N GLU A 272 11.54 36.34 31.38
CA GLU A 272 10.58 35.74 32.32
C GLU A 272 9.30 35.23 31.63
N ALA A 273 8.89 35.88 30.54
CA ALA A 273 7.76 35.44 29.72
C ALA A 273 8.11 34.23 28.82
N GLY A 274 9.40 33.85 28.75
CA GLY A 274 9.91 32.84 27.85
C GLY A 274 10.11 33.36 26.42
N TYR A 275 10.07 32.44 25.47
CA TYR A 275 10.18 32.73 24.04
C TYR A 275 9.16 31.91 23.27
N VAL A 276 8.46 32.57 22.34
CA VAL A 276 7.43 31.95 21.51
C VAL A 276 7.73 32.29 20.06
N THR A 277 7.62 31.30 19.17
CA THR A 277 7.74 31.50 17.73
C THR A 277 6.92 30.47 16.98
N ASN A 278 6.62 30.75 15.71
CA ASN A 278 6.11 29.77 14.77
C ASN A 278 7.21 29.43 13.78
N LEU A 279 7.39 28.14 13.52
CA LEU A 279 8.29 27.66 12.48
C LEU A 279 7.54 26.73 11.55
N GLY A 280 7.88 26.80 10.27
CA GLY A 280 7.30 25.92 9.29
C GLY A 280 8.27 25.46 8.22
N LEU A 281 7.86 24.41 7.52
CA LEU A 281 8.50 23.86 6.34
C LEU A 281 7.44 23.18 5.48
N VAL A 282 7.74 22.95 4.22
CA VAL A 282 6.83 22.26 3.29
C VAL A 282 7.30 20.81 3.15
N PHE A 283 6.36 19.86 3.18
CA PHE A 283 6.70 18.46 2.90
C PHE A 283 7.10 18.33 1.42
N PRO A 284 8.28 17.75 1.12
CA PRO A 284 8.76 17.74 -0.26
C PRO A 284 7.94 16.80 -1.13
N ALA A 285 7.74 17.21 -2.37
CA ALA A 285 7.19 16.38 -3.42
C ALA A 285 8.28 16.01 -4.43
N ARG A 286 8.05 14.90 -5.12
CA ARG A 286 8.88 14.37 -6.20
C ARG A 286 8.20 14.69 -7.53
N ASP A 287 8.96 15.26 -8.46
CA ASP A 287 8.51 15.35 -9.84
C ASP A 287 8.49 13.94 -10.47
N LEU A 288 7.32 13.56 -10.99
CA LEU A 288 7.11 12.30 -11.67
C LEU A 288 7.62 12.33 -13.12
N ARG A 289 7.87 13.53 -13.66
CA ARG A 289 8.44 13.72 -14.99
C ARG A 289 9.93 13.38 -14.97
N ASP A 290 10.39 12.80 -16.07
CA ASP A 290 11.82 12.68 -16.34
C ASP A 290 12.40 14.01 -16.85
N PRO A 291 13.73 14.11 -17.08
CA PRO A 291 14.36 15.34 -17.57
C PRO A 291 13.80 15.86 -18.90
N ASP A 292 13.16 14.99 -19.69
CA ASP A 292 12.51 15.34 -20.96
C ASP A 292 11.05 15.79 -20.77
N GLY A 293 10.57 15.87 -19.51
CA GLY A 293 9.21 16.28 -19.15
C GLY A 293 8.17 15.15 -19.27
N ILE A 294 8.59 13.90 -19.51
CA ILE A 294 7.71 12.77 -19.78
C ILE A 294 7.42 12.01 -18.48
N ILE A 295 6.15 11.74 -18.21
CA ILE A 295 5.74 10.86 -17.12
C ILE A 295 5.90 9.40 -17.59
N LYS A 296 6.88 8.70 -17.03
CA LYS A 296 7.08 7.27 -17.35
C LYS A 296 5.91 6.46 -16.82
N ARG A 297 5.43 5.49 -17.60
CA ARG A 297 4.43 4.53 -17.13
C ARG A 297 4.98 3.80 -15.89
N GLY A 298 4.13 3.67 -14.87
CA GLY A 298 4.45 2.93 -13.65
C GLY A 298 4.80 1.47 -13.95
N LYS A 299 5.59 0.86 -13.06
CA LYS A 299 5.84 -0.59 -13.14
C LYS A 299 4.57 -1.34 -12.73
N PRO A 300 4.26 -2.49 -13.35
CA PRO A 300 3.16 -3.34 -12.89
C PRO A 300 3.27 -3.61 -11.39
N GLY A 301 2.15 -3.44 -10.67
CA GLY A 301 2.06 -3.65 -9.22
C GLY A 301 2.50 -2.48 -8.32
N PHE A 302 3.06 -1.40 -8.89
CA PHE A 302 3.55 -0.23 -8.15
C PHE A 302 2.93 1.07 -8.67
N PRO A 303 2.09 1.75 -7.87
CA PRO A 303 1.63 3.10 -8.19
C PRO A 303 2.79 4.10 -8.27
N LEU A 304 2.59 5.16 -9.05
CA LEU A 304 3.49 6.31 -9.07
C LEU A 304 3.04 7.29 -7.98
N TYR A 305 3.90 7.52 -7.00
CA TYR A 305 3.65 8.47 -5.91
C TYR A 305 4.51 9.71 -6.07
N GLU A 306 3.93 10.86 -5.74
CA GLU A 306 4.63 12.15 -5.66
C GLU A 306 5.50 12.29 -4.40
N VAL A 307 5.60 11.23 -3.61
CA VAL A 307 6.52 11.13 -2.47
C VAL A 307 7.41 9.90 -2.64
N THR A 308 8.64 9.98 -2.14
CA THR A 308 9.58 8.84 -2.16
C THR A 308 9.09 7.68 -1.28
N SER A 309 8.43 8.01 -0.18
CA SER A 309 7.94 7.10 0.85
C SER A 309 6.84 7.80 1.65
N PHE A 310 6.07 7.01 2.39
CA PHE A 310 4.95 7.46 3.22
C PHE A 310 4.78 6.53 4.41
N THR A 311 4.00 6.95 5.41
CA THR A 311 3.84 6.17 6.64
C THR A 311 3.17 4.84 6.33
N THR A 312 3.86 3.74 6.61
CA THR A 312 3.35 2.38 6.36
C THR A 312 3.99 1.36 7.28
N SER A 313 3.27 0.27 7.55
CA SER A 313 3.76 -0.86 8.34
C SER A 313 3.50 -2.15 7.59
N SER A 314 4.58 -2.86 7.29
CA SER A 314 4.64 -4.18 6.66
C SER A 314 5.13 -5.22 7.66
N THR A 315 5.23 -6.48 7.25
CA THR A 315 5.83 -7.54 8.06
C THR A 315 7.36 -7.40 8.09
N LEU A 316 7.99 -7.15 6.94
CA LEU A 316 9.46 -7.05 6.86
C LEU A 316 10.02 -5.66 7.15
N TYR A 317 9.21 -4.61 7.10
CA TYR A 317 9.67 -3.24 7.35
C TYR A 317 8.55 -2.33 7.84
N LYS A 318 8.94 -1.23 8.48
CA LYS A 318 8.05 -0.16 8.95
C LYS A 318 8.67 1.19 8.61
N ILE A 319 7.88 2.11 8.07
CA ILE A 319 8.30 3.48 7.75
C ILE A 319 7.50 4.43 8.63
N GLU A 320 8.22 5.16 9.47
CA GLU A 320 7.67 6.17 10.39
C GLU A 320 8.29 7.52 10.11
N PHE A 321 7.52 8.57 10.34
CA PHE A 321 7.97 9.94 10.15
C PHE A 321 7.87 10.70 11.45
N PHE A 322 8.85 11.55 11.68
CA PHE A 322 8.95 12.35 12.88
C PHE A 322 9.29 13.78 12.54
N LEU A 323 8.60 14.70 13.19
CA LEU A 323 8.99 16.09 13.25
C LEU A 323 9.94 16.27 14.44
N SER A 324 11.17 16.65 14.13
CA SER A 324 12.27 16.83 15.09
C SER A 324 12.51 18.32 15.28
N ILE A 325 12.23 18.82 16.49
CA ILE A 325 12.43 20.21 16.90
C ILE A 325 13.63 20.23 17.84
N LYS A 326 14.68 20.95 17.47
CA LYS A 326 15.87 21.13 18.28
C LYS A 326 16.10 22.61 18.62
N ALA A 327 16.00 22.95 19.89
CA ALA A 327 16.37 24.27 20.42
C ALA A 327 17.83 24.24 20.86
N HIS A 328 18.66 25.07 20.22
CA HIS A 328 20.06 25.24 20.57
C HIS A 328 20.24 26.41 21.51
N MET A 329 20.91 26.18 22.64
CA MET A 329 21.00 27.16 23.71
C MET A 329 22.42 27.27 24.27
N THR A 330 22.77 28.45 24.80
CA THR A 330 23.96 28.61 25.64
C THR A 330 23.59 28.50 27.11
N SER A 331 24.54 28.05 27.94
CA SER A 331 24.38 27.99 29.40
C SER A 331 23.22 27.09 29.89
N ALA A 332 22.68 26.25 29.01
CA ALA A 332 21.75 25.14 29.27
C ALA A 332 21.98 24.05 28.21
N ARG A 333 21.49 22.84 28.45
CA ARG A 333 21.55 21.75 27.46
C ARG A 333 20.61 22.03 26.29
N ASP A 334 21.05 21.73 25.08
CA ASP A 334 20.16 21.69 23.91
C ASP A 334 18.97 20.77 24.17
N ILE A 335 17.77 21.19 23.79
CA ILE A 335 16.55 20.40 23.95
C ILE A 335 16.13 19.90 22.58
N THR A 336 15.86 18.60 22.47
CA THR A 336 15.33 17.98 21.25
C THR A 336 13.99 17.31 21.56
N LEU A 337 12.97 17.63 20.78
CA LEU A 337 11.65 17.02 20.85
C LEU A 337 11.36 16.32 19.51
N ARG A 338 11.01 15.04 19.58
CA ARG A 338 10.63 14.23 18.43
C ARG A 338 9.14 13.88 18.52
N GLN A 339 8.36 14.34 17.54
CA GLN A 339 6.91 14.17 17.47
C GLN A 339 6.54 13.31 16.26
N PRO A 340 5.86 12.17 16.43
CA PRO A 340 5.37 11.37 15.30
C PRO A 340 4.39 12.18 14.43
N ILE A 341 4.51 12.01 13.11
CA ILE A 341 3.57 12.52 12.11
C ILE A 341 3.25 11.41 11.10
N VAL A 342 2.10 11.53 10.46
CA VAL A 342 1.65 10.64 9.39
C VAL A 342 1.90 11.32 8.05
N ILE A 343 2.54 10.60 7.13
CA ILE A 343 2.71 11.05 5.76
C ILE A 343 1.77 10.25 4.87
N CYS A 344 0.94 10.98 4.13
CA CYS A 344 0.04 10.46 3.11
C CYS A 344 0.72 10.55 1.73
N PRO A 345 0.55 9.56 0.83
CA PRO A 345 1.08 9.65 -0.52
C PRO A 345 0.33 10.63 -1.45
N MET A 346 -0.81 11.18 -1.02
CA MET A 346 -1.68 12.06 -1.81
C MET A 346 -1.60 13.49 -1.31
N ASP A 347 -1.60 14.44 -2.23
CA ASP A 347 -1.65 15.87 -1.90
C ASP A 347 -3.02 16.25 -1.28
N GLN A 348 -3.13 17.48 -0.79
CA GLN A 348 -4.35 17.95 -0.14
C GLN A 348 -5.57 17.94 -1.08
N GLN A 349 -5.37 18.21 -2.37
CA GLN A 349 -6.46 18.28 -3.34
C GLN A 349 -7.02 16.89 -3.64
N ALA A 350 -6.15 15.92 -3.94
CA ALA A 350 -6.53 14.52 -4.11
C ALA A 350 -7.16 13.96 -2.83
N CYS A 351 -6.60 14.28 -1.65
CA CYS A 351 -7.21 13.89 -0.39
C CYS A 351 -8.64 14.42 -0.21
N LYS A 352 -8.98 15.58 -0.79
CA LYS A 352 -10.33 16.14 -0.73
C LYS A 352 -11.26 15.45 -1.71
N GLU A 353 -10.81 15.24 -2.94
CA GLU A 353 -11.57 14.55 -4.00
C GLU A 353 -11.92 13.11 -3.59
N GLU A 354 -10.99 12.40 -2.95
CA GLU A 354 -11.23 11.04 -2.47
C GLU A 354 -12.27 10.99 -1.34
N MET A 355 -12.41 12.04 -0.51
CA MET A 355 -13.38 12.01 0.60
C MET A 355 -14.83 11.90 0.11
N ASP A 356 -15.17 12.63 -0.95
CA ASP A 356 -16.52 12.58 -1.53
C ASP A 356 -16.81 11.20 -2.15
N ALA A 357 -15.81 10.63 -2.83
CA ALA A 357 -15.90 9.30 -3.44
C ALA A 357 -15.93 8.17 -2.38
N ILE A 358 -15.21 8.32 -1.27
CA ILE A 358 -15.26 7.43 -0.10
C ILE A 358 -16.65 7.43 0.52
N GLU A 359 -17.27 8.61 0.68
CA GLU A 359 -18.61 8.70 1.25
C GLU A 359 -19.64 7.97 0.38
N GLN A 360 -19.55 8.16 -0.95
CA GLN A 360 -20.41 7.44 -1.88
C GLN A 360 -20.16 5.92 -1.84
N ALA A 361 -18.89 5.49 -1.85
CA ALA A 361 -18.55 4.08 -1.77
C ALA A 361 -19.02 3.43 -0.45
N ALA A 362 -19.04 4.17 0.66
CA ALA A 362 -19.56 3.69 1.93
C ALA A 362 -21.10 3.52 1.91
N LYS A 363 -21.82 4.45 1.25
CA LYS A 363 -23.27 4.32 1.01
C LYS A 363 -23.56 3.08 0.18
N ASP A 364 -22.85 2.89 -0.94
CA ASP A 364 -23.04 1.73 -1.81
C ASP A 364 -22.71 0.41 -1.09
N ALA A 365 -21.65 0.40 -0.27
CA ALA A 365 -21.24 -0.76 0.51
C ALA A 365 -22.27 -1.18 1.58
N SER A 366 -23.08 -0.25 2.08
CA SER A 366 -24.10 -0.55 3.09
C SER A 366 -25.19 -1.53 2.61
N HIS A 367 -25.35 -1.66 1.28
CA HIS A 367 -26.31 -2.57 0.65
C HIS A 367 -25.74 -3.96 0.35
N ILE A 368 -24.50 -4.24 0.72
CA ILE A 368 -23.79 -5.47 0.37
C ILE A 368 -23.71 -6.39 1.58
N ASP A 369 -24.14 -7.64 1.43
CA ASP A 369 -23.90 -8.69 2.41
C ASP A 369 -22.51 -9.32 2.19
N PRO A 370 -21.54 -9.17 3.11
CA PRO A 370 -20.21 -9.77 2.97
C PRO A 370 -20.21 -11.29 3.02
N ASN A 371 -21.22 -11.91 3.63
CA ASN A 371 -21.33 -13.35 3.75
C ASN A 371 -21.99 -13.99 2.52
N ASN A 372 -22.74 -13.19 1.74
CA ASN A 372 -23.42 -13.63 0.53
C ASN A 372 -23.21 -12.63 -0.62
N PRO A 373 -21.99 -12.57 -1.20
CA PRO A 373 -21.70 -11.65 -2.28
C PRO A 373 -22.52 -12.00 -3.52
N ASN A 374 -23.24 -11.01 -4.07
CA ASN A 374 -23.99 -11.16 -5.31
C ASN A 374 -23.03 -11.16 -6.51
N LEU A 375 -22.58 -12.35 -6.92
CA LEU A 375 -21.72 -12.54 -8.08
C LEU A 375 -22.55 -12.88 -9.33
N PRO A 376 -22.13 -12.42 -10.52
CA PRO A 376 -22.70 -12.90 -11.78
C PRO A 376 -22.63 -14.43 -11.89
N GLU A 377 -23.47 -15.00 -12.73
CA GLU A 377 -23.42 -16.44 -13.01
C GLU A 377 -22.11 -16.85 -13.67
N ARG A 378 -21.61 -18.03 -13.29
CA ARG A 378 -20.46 -18.66 -13.95
C ARG A 378 -20.88 -19.17 -15.34
N ILE A 379 -20.01 -19.00 -16.32
CA ILE A 379 -20.21 -19.56 -17.66
C ILE A 379 -19.17 -20.66 -17.86
N ILE A 380 -19.62 -21.89 -18.11
CA ILE A 380 -18.77 -23.04 -18.38
C ILE A 380 -19.30 -23.69 -19.65
N VAL A 381 -18.53 -23.61 -20.72
CA VAL A 381 -18.88 -24.15 -22.04
C VAL A 381 -18.11 -25.43 -22.25
N LEU A 382 -18.80 -26.56 -22.25
CA LEU A 382 -18.21 -27.88 -22.39
C LEU A 382 -17.96 -28.23 -23.86
N ALA A 383 -16.95 -29.04 -24.11
CA ALA A 383 -16.54 -29.40 -25.48
C ALA A 383 -17.59 -30.18 -26.29
N HIS A 384 -18.55 -30.81 -25.62
CA HIS A 384 -19.61 -31.57 -26.26
C HIS A 384 -20.88 -30.73 -26.55
N GLU A 385 -20.91 -29.47 -26.14
CA GLU A 385 -22.03 -28.58 -26.43
C GLU A 385 -22.03 -28.19 -27.92
N ARG A 386 -23.22 -28.19 -28.53
CA ARG A 386 -23.40 -27.98 -29.98
C ARG A 386 -22.80 -26.66 -30.49
N GLU A 387 -22.87 -25.61 -29.68
CA GLU A 387 -22.43 -24.26 -30.06
C GLU A 387 -21.13 -23.85 -29.33
N ALA A 388 -20.38 -24.82 -28.78
CA ALA A 388 -19.22 -24.54 -27.92
C ALA A 388 -18.16 -23.65 -28.61
N ILE A 389 -17.90 -23.88 -29.89
CA ILE A 389 -16.91 -23.13 -30.66
C ILE A 389 -17.35 -21.68 -30.96
N ARG A 390 -18.65 -21.36 -30.95
CA ARG A 390 -19.13 -19.98 -31.13
C ARG A 390 -18.69 -19.07 -29.99
N HIS A 391 -18.56 -19.61 -28.78
CA HIS A 391 -18.03 -18.87 -27.61
C HIS A 391 -16.56 -18.49 -27.74
N LEU A 392 -15.85 -19.02 -28.74
CA LEU A 392 -14.50 -18.62 -29.11
C LEU A 392 -14.45 -17.67 -30.32
N GLY A 393 -15.62 -17.24 -30.83
CA GLY A 393 -15.71 -16.49 -32.09
C GLY A 393 -15.40 -17.36 -33.31
N LEU A 394 -15.68 -18.67 -33.24
CA LEU A 394 -15.44 -19.62 -34.32
C LEU A 394 -16.74 -20.31 -34.77
N CYS A 395 -16.78 -20.74 -36.03
CA CYS A 395 -17.82 -21.59 -36.60
C CYS A 395 -17.20 -22.76 -37.38
N GLU A 396 -17.99 -23.79 -37.65
CA GLU A 396 -17.55 -24.92 -38.46
C GLU A 396 -18.20 -24.85 -39.84
N VAL A 397 -17.36 -24.80 -40.89
CA VAL A 397 -17.81 -24.74 -42.29
C VAL A 397 -17.08 -25.84 -43.06
N GLY A 398 -17.80 -26.88 -43.48
CA GLY A 398 -17.24 -28.01 -44.24
C GLY A 398 -16.22 -28.84 -43.45
N GLY A 399 -16.42 -29.01 -42.14
CA GLY A 399 -15.49 -29.73 -41.27
C GLY A 399 -14.25 -28.93 -40.85
N VAL A 400 -14.16 -27.66 -41.24
CA VAL A 400 -13.04 -26.76 -40.93
C VAL A 400 -13.52 -25.63 -40.02
N LYS A 401 -12.79 -25.41 -38.92
CA LYS A 401 -13.03 -24.29 -38.00
C LYS A 401 -12.58 -22.97 -38.66
N LYS A 402 -13.49 -22.00 -38.74
CA LYS A 402 -13.26 -20.65 -39.30
C LYS A 402 -13.70 -19.58 -38.30
N MET A 403 -13.26 -18.34 -38.49
CA MET A 403 -13.75 -17.19 -37.71
C MET A 403 -15.24 -16.99 -37.97
N LEU A 404 -15.98 -16.77 -36.90
CA LEU A 404 -17.38 -16.36 -36.96
C LEU A 404 -17.43 -14.91 -37.46
N ILE A 405 -18.15 -14.67 -38.55
CA ILE A 405 -18.47 -13.34 -39.06
C ILE A 405 -19.96 -13.13 -38.75
N GLU A 406 -20.29 -12.11 -37.98
CA GLU A 406 -21.67 -11.73 -37.64
C GLU A 406 -22.31 -10.86 -38.71
#